data_AF-A0A1Q7UA83-F1
#
_entry.id   AF-A0A1Q7UA83-F1
#
_cell.length_a   1.000
_cell.length_b   1.000
_cell.length_c   1.000
_cell.angle_alpha   90.00
_cell.angle_beta   90.00
_cell.angle_gamma   90.00
#
_symmetry.space_group_name_H-M   'P 1'
#
loop_
_entity.id
_entity.type
_entity.pdbx_description
1 polymer ?
#
loop_
_entity_poly.entity_id
_entity_poly.type
_entity_poly.pdbx_seq_one_letter_code
_entity_poly.pdbx_strand_id
1 'polypeptide(L)'
;MPRLIMAVVVAAVVAVLFAGPALAFQCPKLIAELNTETGNRVDAASNNAKDKAAEAQKLHAEGKHAESVKAAKEGLAMIGKGM
;
A
#
# COMPACT_ATOMS: atom_id res chain seq x y z
N MET A 1 16.58 -25.81 23.30
CA MET A 1 16.91 -24.59 22.53
C MET A 1 16.64 -24.69 21.02
N PRO A 2 17.06 -25.72 20.26
CA PRO A 2 16.86 -25.73 18.79
C PRO A 2 15.40 -25.83 18.36
N ARG A 3 14.55 -26.52 19.15
CA ARG A 3 13.10 -26.61 18.91
C ARG A 3 12.37 -25.28 19.01
N LEU A 4 12.79 -24.41 19.94
CA LEU A 4 12.22 -23.06 20.11
C LEU A 4 12.65 -22.15 18.96
N ILE A 5 13.92 -22.23 18.55
CA ILE A 5 14.43 -21.46 17.40
C ILE A 5 13.70 -21.86 16.11
N MET A 6 13.52 -23.17 15.87
CA MET A 6 12.74 -23.66 14.74
C MET A 6 11.28 -23.20 14.78
N ALA A 7 10.64 -23.23 15.95
CA ALA A 7 9.26 -22.76 16.09
C ALA A 7 9.10 -21.26 15.76
N VAL A 8 10.05 -20.42 16.20
CA VAL A 8 10.04 -18.98 15.91
C VAL A 8 10.27 -18.70 14.42
N VAL A 9 11.22 -19.40 13.78
CA VAL A 9 11.50 -19.25 12.35
C VAL A 9 10.29 -19.68 11.51
N VAL A 10 9.66 -20.81 11.84
CA VAL A 10 8.45 -21.28 11.15
C VAL A 10 7.30 -20.30 11.33
N ALA A 11 7.08 -19.79 12.55
CA ALA A 11 6.04 -18.80 12.80
C ALA A 11 6.25 -17.50 12.01
N ALA A 12 7.48 -17.02 11.89
CA ALA A 12 7.81 -15.83 11.10
C ALA A 12 7.56 -16.04 9.59
N VAL A 13 7.98 -17.20 9.05
CA VAL A 13 7.74 -17.54 7.64
C VAL A 13 6.24 -17.66 7.34
N VAL A 14 5.49 -18.31 8.22
CA VAL A 14 4.03 -18.40 8.15
C VAL A 14 3.41 -17.00 8.19
N ALA A 15 3.81 -16.12 9.13
CA ALA A 15 3.27 -14.77 9.22
C ALA A 15 3.48 -13.95 7.92
N VAL A 16 4.64 -14.08 7.26
CA VAL A 16 4.90 -13.41 5.98
C VAL A 16 4.05 -14.01 4.85
N LEU A 17 3.88 -15.33 4.80
CA LEU A 17 3.07 -16.02 3.79
C LEU A 17 1.57 -15.70 3.92
N PHE A 18 1.07 -15.56 5.15
CA PHE A 18 -0.35 -15.29 5.43
C PHE A 18 -0.68 -13.79 5.55
N ALA A 19 0.29 -12.89 5.47
CA ALA A 19 0.03 -11.44 5.34
C ALA A 19 -0.45 -11.05 3.93
N GLY A 20 -0.17 -11.87 2.92
CA GLY A 20 -0.49 -11.62 1.51
C GLY A 20 -1.97 -11.28 1.23
N PRO A 21 -2.95 -12.07 1.72
CA PRO A 21 -4.36 -11.80 1.46
C PRO A 21 -4.83 -10.45 2.02
N ALA A 22 -4.38 -10.08 3.22
CA ALA A 22 -4.79 -8.82 3.85
C ALA A 22 -4.21 -7.59 3.13
N LEU A 23 -2.96 -7.67 2.66
CA LEU A 23 -2.34 -6.60 1.87
C LEU A 23 -2.91 -6.52 0.44
N ALA A 24 -3.30 -7.65 -0.15
CA ALA A 24 -3.88 -7.70 -1.49
C ALA A 24 -5.19 -6.88 -1.59
N PHE A 25 -6.02 -6.84 -0.54
CA PHE A 25 -7.24 -6.02 -0.52
C PHE A 25 -6.98 -4.53 -0.21
N GLN A 26 -5.86 -4.19 0.43
CA GLN A 26 -5.56 -2.80 0.79
C GLN A 26 -5.13 -1.95 -0.41
N CYS A 27 -4.33 -2.51 -1.33
CA CYS A 27 -3.82 -1.73 -2.47
C CYS A 27 -4.97 -1.20 -3.36
N PRO A 28 -5.90 -2.04 -3.84
CA PRO A 28 -7.00 -1.56 -4.69
C PRO A 28 -7.88 -0.52 -3.98
N LYS A 29 -8.13 -0.71 -2.68
CA LYS A 29 -8.92 0.24 -1.87
C LYS A 29 -8.25 1.60 -1.78
N LEU A 30 -6.98 1.65 -1.37
CA LEU A 30 -6.26 2.90 -1.19
C LEU A 30 -6.04 3.64 -2.52
N ILE A 31 -5.76 2.91 -3.60
CA ILE A 31 -5.63 3.50 -4.93
C ILE A 31 -6.97 4.10 -5.39
N ALA A 32 -8.09 3.38 -5.22
CA ALA A 32 -9.42 3.88 -5.56
C ALA A 32 -9.82 5.11 -4.72
N GLU A 33 -9.49 5.11 -3.43
CA GLU A 33 -9.72 6.24 -2.53
C GLU A 33 -8.91 7.46 -3.00
N LEU A 34 -7.63 7.29 -3.27
CA LEU A 34 -6.76 8.36 -3.77
C LEU A 34 -7.25 8.95 -5.10
N ASN A 35 -7.67 8.09 -6.04
CA ASN A 35 -8.25 8.53 -7.31
C ASN A 35 -9.57 9.30 -7.11
N THR A 36 -10.43 8.83 -6.20
CA THR A 36 -11.69 9.51 -5.86
C THR A 36 -11.43 10.90 -5.28
N GLU A 37 -10.54 11.00 -4.31
CA GLU A 37 -10.25 12.25 -3.60
C GLU A 37 -9.52 13.28 -4.47
N THR A 38 -8.82 12.83 -5.52
CA THR A 38 -8.10 13.70 -6.47
C THR A 38 -8.89 13.98 -7.76
N GLY A 39 -9.89 13.18 -8.11
CA GLY A 39 -10.57 13.23 -9.41
C GLY A 39 -11.19 14.59 -9.77
N ASN A 40 -11.70 15.32 -8.77
CA ASN A 40 -12.31 16.64 -8.96
C ASN A 40 -11.39 17.80 -8.56
N ARG A 41 -10.15 17.52 -8.15
CA ARG A 41 -9.20 18.53 -7.71
C ARG A 41 -8.26 18.93 -8.86
N VAL A 42 -7.94 20.23 -8.91
CA VAL A 42 -7.07 20.85 -9.93
C VAL A 42 -5.92 21.65 -9.33
N ASP A 43 -5.73 21.58 -8.01
CA ASP A 43 -4.62 22.21 -7.31
C ASP A 43 -3.32 21.38 -7.42
N ALA A 44 -2.18 22.01 -7.14
CA ALA A 44 -0.86 21.38 -7.27
C ALA A 44 -0.69 20.14 -6.37
N ALA A 45 -1.30 20.12 -5.18
CA ALA A 45 -1.23 18.97 -4.29
C ALA A 45 -1.99 17.78 -4.89
N SER A 46 -3.12 18.03 -5.55
CA SER A 46 -3.85 17.00 -6.26
C SER A 46 -3.11 16.40 -7.45
N ASN A 47 -2.28 17.18 -8.16
CA ASN A 47 -1.46 16.66 -9.26
C ASN A 47 -0.37 15.72 -8.72
N ASN A 48 0.34 16.13 -7.67
CA ASN A 48 1.35 15.26 -7.02
C ASN A 48 0.71 13.97 -6.45
N ALA A 49 -0.52 14.07 -5.92
CA ALA A 49 -1.27 12.93 -5.43
C ALA A 49 -1.74 11.98 -6.55
N LYS A 50 -2.08 12.49 -7.74
CA LYS A 50 -2.37 11.68 -8.94
C LYS A 50 -1.14 10.92 -9.42
N ASP A 51 0.04 11.54 -9.38
CA ASP A 51 1.30 10.86 -9.70
C ASP A 51 1.56 9.71 -8.71
N LYS A 52 1.27 9.91 -7.42
CA LYS A 52 1.33 8.85 -6.41
C LYS A 52 0.31 7.73 -6.64
N ALA A 53 -0.87 8.04 -7.15
CA ALA A 53 -1.84 7.01 -7.55
C ALA A 53 -1.32 6.16 -8.72
N ALA A 54 -0.70 6.78 -9.72
CA ALA A 54 -0.08 6.08 -10.85
C ALA A 54 1.11 5.22 -10.40
N GLU A 55 1.95 5.73 -9.50
CA GLU A 55 3.05 4.98 -8.88
C GLU A 55 2.51 3.75 -8.11
N ALA A 56 1.50 3.94 -7.25
CA ALA A 56 0.89 2.88 -6.48
C ALA A 56 0.26 1.80 -7.37
N GLN A 57 -0.40 2.19 -8.46
CA GLN A 57 -0.97 1.26 -9.45
C GLN A 57 0.12 0.44 -10.14
N LYS A 58 1.23 1.07 -10.53
CA LYS A 58 2.39 0.38 -11.13
C LYS A 58 2.98 -0.63 -10.15
N LEU A 59 3.24 -0.22 -8.92
CA LEU A 59 3.80 -1.09 -7.87
C LEU A 59 2.86 -2.27 -7.56
N HIS A 60 1.54 -2.05 -7.55
CA HIS A 60 0.55 -3.11 -7.41
C HIS A 60 0.66 -4.14 -8.54
N ALA A 61 0.74 -3.68 -9.80
CA ALA A 61 0.89 -4.55 -10.96
C ALA A 61 2.21 -5.34 -10.94
N GLU A 62 3.26 -4.81 -10.32
CA GLU A 62 4.55 -5.49 -10.10
C GLU A 62 4.55 -6.46 -8.89
N GLY A 63 3.44 -6.58 -8.15
CA GLY A 63 3.37 -7.39 -6.92
C GLY A 63 4.06 -6.77 -5.69
N LYS A 64 4.52 -5.52 -5.80
CA LYS A 64 5.17 -4.75 -4.73
C LYS A 64 4.14 -4.12 -3.81
N HIS A 65 3.41 -4.96 -3.08
CA HIS A 65 2.23 -4.52 -2.32
C HIS A 65 2.56 -3.56 -1.19
N ALA A 66 3.68 -3.75 -0.47
CA ALA A 66 4.07 -2.87 0.61
C ALA A 66 4.39 -1.45 0.10
N GLU A 67 5.10 -1.36 -1.02
CA GLU A 67 5.45 -0.12 -1.68
C GLU A 67 4.23 0.55 -2.30
N SER A 68 3.32 -0.23 -2.90
CA SER A 68 2.04 0.27 -3.42
C SER A 68 1.19 0.93 -2.33
N VAL A 69 1.04 0.27 -1.17
CA VAL A 69 0.33 0.83 0.00
C VAL A 69 1.00 2.11 0.48
N LYS A 70 2.34 2.13 0.56
CA LYS A 70 3.10 3.30 0.97
C LYS A 70 2.86 4.48 0.02
N ALA A 71 3.00 4.28 -1.28
CA ALA A 71 2.79 5.33 -2.29
C ALA A 71 1.35 5.88 -2.24
N ALA A 72 0.34 5.03 -2.10
CA ALA A 72 -1.05 5.48 -2.00
C ALA A 72 -1.30 6.32 -0.73
N LYS A 73 -0.74 5.91 0.43
CA LYS A 73 -0.84 6.69 1.68
C LYS A 73 -0.13 8.04 1.60
N GLU A 74 1.04 8.09 0.98
CA GLU A 74 1.76 9.35 0.73
C GLU A 74 0.91 10.30 -0.13
N GLY A 75 0.28 9.79 -1.19
CA GLY A 75 -0.65 10.57 -2.01
C GLY A 75 -1.84 11.12 -1.21
N LEU A 76 -2.46 10.30 -0.35
CA LEU A 76 -3.55 10.75 0.53
C LEU A 76 -3.06 11.83 1.52
N ALA A 77 -1.85 11.70 2.07
CA ALA A 77 -1.28 12.69 2.97
C ALA A 77 -1.08 14.05 2.28
N MET A 78 -0.66 14.08 1.01
CA MET A 78 -0.47 15.32 0.24
C MET A 78 -1.76 16.16 0.12
N ILE A 79 -2.93 15.51 0.15
CA ILE A 79 -4.23 16.17 0.03
C ILE A 79 -4.99 16.25 1.37
N GLY A 80 -4.31 15.99 2.49
CA GLY A 80 -4.86 16.10 3.85
C GLY A 80 -5.75 14.92 4.26
N LYS A 81 -5.60 13.76 3.62
CA LYS A 81 -6.36 12.52 3.87
C LYS A 81 -5.50 11.37 4.43
N GLY A 82 -4.22 11.63 4.71
CA GLY A 82 -3.30 10.64 5.28
C GLY A 82 -3.58 10.41 6.77
N MET A 83 -3.73 9.15 7.17
CA MET A 83 -3.69 8.69 8.56
C MET A 83 -2.28 8.30 8.96
#